data_AF-V8APY3-F1
#
_entry.id   AF-V8APY3-F1
#
_cell.length_a   1.000
_cell.length_b   1.000
_cell.length_c   1.000
_cell.angle_alpha   90.00
_cell.angle_beta   90.00
_cell.angle_gamma   90.00
#
_symmetry.space_group_name_H-M   'P 1'
#
loop_
_entity.id
_entity.type
_entity.pdbx_description
1 polymer ?
#
loop_
_entity_poly.entity_id
_entity_poly.type
_entity_poly.pdbx_seq_one_letter_code
_entity_poly.pdbx_strand_id
1 'polypeptide(L)'
;MEKNLSLLTIAVTSLTASLVFATNTKADSVNVYRLYNKVSMEHLYTASKNEYQSLPKISRDWKQEGINFRAQGNPGQGTKAILRVYNPRSGEHLYTSDNYEAQVLTTKNGWRNEGVAFYSQTKSTKAVYRLYNPAAGIGAHFTTMDAYEKNILASRGWKYEGIAWYAADPSTTTVYVAGTDSKVYWYSRKSLLDYGNKVGNPVNQSQIIVMTEQAALNQNLRHSSKE
;
A
#
# COMPACT_ATOMS: atom_id res chain seq x y z
N MET A 1 -11.91 51.12 -60.03
CA MET A 1 -11.96 49.66 -59.82
C MET A 1 -11.00 49.34 -58.68
N GLU A 2 -11.49 49.42 -57.45
CA GLU A 2 -10.71 49.03 -56.28
C GLU A 2 -10.77 47.52 -56.10
N LYS A 3 -9.61 46.86 -56.03
CA LYS A 3 -9.49 45.43 -55.74
C LYS A 3 -9.25 45.26 -54.24
N ASN A 4 -10.24 44.71 -53.55
CA ASN A 4 -10.13 44.20 -52.19
C ASN A 4 -9.01 43.15 -52.11
N LEU A 5 -7.98 43.39 -51.29
CA LEU A 5 -7.09 42.33 -50.81
C LEU A 5 -7.66 41.77 -49.51
N SER A 6 -8.09 40.50 -49.54
CA SER A 6 -8.42 39.73 -48.36
C SER A 6 -7.15 39.33 -47.61
N LEU A 7 -7.07 39.67 -46.32
CA LEU A 7 -6.06 39.14 -45.41
C LEU A 7 -6.41 37.68 -45.09
N LEU A 8 -5.57 36.74 -45.54
CA LEU A 8 -5.63 35.34 -45.14
C LEU A 8 -4.91 35.19 -43.79
N THR A 9 -5.66 35.04 -42.71
CA THR A 9 -5.09 34.73 -41.39
C THR A 9 -4.70 33.25 -41.36
N ILE A 10 -3.41 32.94 -41.49
CA ILE A 10 -2.90 31.59 -41.24
C ILE A 10 -2.81 31.41 -39.72
N ALA A 11 -3.78 30.70 -39.15
CA ALA A 11 -3.70 30.22 -37.77
C ALA A 11 -2.66 29.10 -37.71
N VAL A 12 -1.46 29.40 -37.20
CA VAL A 12 -0.46 28.39 -36.83
C VAL A 12 -0.91 27.79 -35.51
N THR A 13 -1.60 26.66 -35.54
CA THR A 13 -1.84 25.84 -34.35
C THR A 13 -0.54 25.12 -34.01
N SER A 14 0.21 25.66 -33.06
CA SER A 14 1.33 24.95 -32.44
C SER A 14 0.76 23.83 -31.56
N LEU A 15 0.82 22.60 -32.06
CA LEU A 15 0.56 21.41 -31.25
C LEU A 15 1.80 21.15 -30.38
N THR A 16 1.79 21.62 -29.14
CA THR A 16 2.81 21.22 -28.17
C THR A 16 2.50 19.80 -27.71
N ALA A 17 3.21 18.82 -28.28
CA ALA A 17 3.29 17.50 -27.69
C ALA A 17 4.10 17.60 -26.39
N SER A 18 3.41 17.69 -25.26
CA SER A 18 4.04 17.57 -23.95
C SER A 18 4.59 16.15 -23.80
N LEU A 19 5.90 16.00 -24.01
CA LEU A 19 6.62 14.78 -23.67
C LEU A 19 6.59 14.63 -22.15
N VAL A 20 5.69 13.79 -21.65
CA VAL A 20 5.72 13.38 -20.24
C VAL A 20 6.89 12.39 -20.10
N PHE A 21 8.04 12.89 -19.65
CA PHE A 21 9.08 12.03 -19.14
C PHE A 21 8.51 11.33 -17.91
N ALA A 22 8.24 10.02 -18.03
CA ALA A 22 8.05 9.17 -16.87
C ALA A 22 9.33 9.27 -16.04
N THR A 23 9.30 10.10 -15.00
CA THR A 23 10.39 10.13 -14.04
C THR A 23 10.42 8.73 -13.42
N ASN A 24 11.55 8.03 -13.58
CA ASN A 24 11.83 6.78 -12.87
C ASN A 24 12.06 7.11 -11.39
N THR A 25 11.08 7.73 -10.73
CA THR A 25 11.03 7.80 -9.29
C THR A 25 10.68 6.41 -8.80
N LYS A 26 11.58 5.83 -8.01
CA LYS A 26 11.28 4.65 -7.20
C LYS A 26 9.98 4.99 -6.45
N ALA A 27 8.93 4.19 -6.64
CA ALA A 27 7.66 4.45 -5.96
C ALA A 27 7.90 4.55 -4.45
N ASP A 28 7.29 5.56 -3.82
CA ASP A 28 7.43 5.77 -2.39
C ASP A 28 6.77 4.60 -1.67
N SER A 29 7.56 3.86 -0.92
CA SER A 29 7.05 2.70 -0.21
C SER A 29 6.35 3.14 1.07
N VAL A 30 5.08 2.75 1.18
CA VAL A 30 4.17 3.13 2.26
C VAL A 30 3.88 1.95 3.18
N ASN A 31 3.57 2.27 4.43
CA ASN A 31 3.06 1.28 5.38
C ASN A 31 1.59 0.99 5.06
N VAL A 32 1.24 -0.29 5.02
CA VAL A 32 -0.16 -0.75 4.99
C VAL A 32 -0.50 -1.27 6.37
N TYR A 33 -1.38 -0.53 7.03
CA TYR A 33 -1.87 -0.84 8.36
C TYR A 33 -3.02 -1.85 8.28
N ARG A 34 -3.19 -2.64 9.34
CA ARG A 34 -4.36 -3.51 9.52
C ARG A 34 -5.17 -3.08 10.73
N LEU A 35 -6.49 -3.08 10.60
CA LEU A 35 -7.43 -2.97 11.70
C LEU A 35 -8.36 -4.17 11.70
N TYR A 36 -8.76 -4.60 12.90
CA TYR A 36 -9.75 -5.65 13.10
C TYR A 36 -11.03 -5.05 13.65
N ASN A 37 -12.18 -5.36 13.04
CA ASN A 37 -13.49 -5.04 13.58
C ASN A 37 -14.03 -6.24 14.37
N LYS A 38 -14.23 -6.11 15.67
CA LYS A 38 -14.65 -7.24 16.53
C LYS A 38 -16.11 -7.66 16.35
N VAL A 39 -16.95 -6.84 15.71
CA VAL A 39 -18.37 -7.12 15.49
C VAL A 39 -18.57 -7.79 14.13
N SER A 40 -18.04 -7.19 13.05
CA SER A 40 -18.11 -7.79 11.72
C SER A 40 -17.06 -8.88 11.48
N MET A 41 -16.09 -9.02 12.39
CA MET A 41 -14.92 -9.91 12.28
C MET A 41 -14.02 -9.60 11.07
N GLU A 42 -14.18 -8.40 10.49
CA GLU A 42 -13.44 -7.97 9.31
C GLU A 42 -12.01 -7.54 9.66
N HIS A 43 -11.08 -7.76 8.71
CA HIS A 43 -9.81 -7.05 8.66
C HIS A 43 -9.81 -5.99 7.56
N LEU A 44 -9.55 -4.73 7.92
CA LEU A 44 -9.38 -3.62 6.99
C LEU A 44 -7.89 -3.31 6.80
N TYR A 45 -7.46 -3.16 5.55
CA TYR A 45 -6.11 -2.78 5.16
C TYR A 45 -6.11 -1.37 4.58
N THR A 46 -5.17 -0.54 5.03
CA THR A 46 -5.10 0.85 4.58
C THR A 46 -3.69 1.40 4.55
N ALA A 47 -3.35 2.11 3.48
CA ALA A 47 -2.15 2.95 3.43
C ALA A 47 -2.38 4.33 4.11
N SER A 48 -3.63 4.68 4.43
CA SER A 48 -3.98 5.95 5.05
C SER A 48 -3.79 5.88 6.56
N LYS A 49 -2.75 6.56 7.05
CA LYS A 49 -2.53 6.74 8.49
C LYS A 49 -3.72 7.44 9.16
N ASN A 50 -4.41 8.33 8.44
CA ASN A 50 -5.59 9.03 8.95
C ASN A 50 -6.77 8.08 9.13
N GLU A 51 -7.05 7.19 8.17
CA GLU A 51 -8.09 6.16 8.30
C GLU A 51 -7.76 5.24 9.49
N TYR A 52 -6.52 4.75 9.54
CA TYR A 52 -6.03 3.91 10.63
C TYR A 52 -6.23 4.55 12.01
N GLN A 53 -5.95 5.86 12.16
CA GLN A 53 -6.09 6.57 13.43
C GLN A 53 -7.52 6.99 13.78
N SER A 54 -8.42 7.08 12.79
CA SER A 54 -9.75 7.65 13.00
C SER A 54 -10.82 6.59 13.25
N LEU A 55 -10.70 5.40 12.66
CA LEU A 55 -11.69 4.33 12.81
C LEU A 55 -12.00 3.96 14.28
N PRO A 56 -11.01 3.80 15.19
CA PRO A 56 -11.28 3.54 16.61
C PRO A 56 -11.99 4.69 17.35
N LYS A 57 -11.91 5.91 16.81
CA LYS A 57 -12.59 7.10 17.36
C LYS A 57 -14.06 7.15 16.92
N ILE A 58 -14.36 6.59 15.75
CA ILE A 58 -15.71 6.53 15.17
C ILE A 58 -16.49 5.35 15.79
N SER A 59 -15.86 4.19 15.97
CA SER A 59 -16.45 3.06 16.69
C SER A 59 -15.41 2.32 17.53
N ARG A 60 -15.84 1.95 18.75
CA ARG A 60 -15.09 1.09 19.70
C ARG A 60 -14.90 -0.36 19.24
N ASP A 61 -15.44 -0.70 18.08
CA ASP A 61 -15.36 -2.04 17.50
C ASP A 61 -14.10 -2.23 16.67
N TRP A 62 -13.51 -1.13 16.19
CA TRP A 62 -12.24 -1.13 15.49
C TRP A 62 -11.07 -1.20 16.46
N LYS A 63 -10.24 -2.22 16.30
CA LYS A 63 -8.96 -2.40 16.98
C LYS A 63 -7.84 -2.23 15.97
N GLN A 64 -6.88 -1.37 16.31
CA GLN A 64 -5.64 -1.22 15.56
C GLN A 64 -4.71 -2.41 15.79
N GLU A 65 -4.14 -2.96 14.71
CA GLU A 65 -3.20 -4.08 14.77
C GLU A 65 -1.79 -3.72 14.29
N GLY A 66 -1.54 -2.44 13.97
CA GLY A 66 -0.23 -1.98 13.55
C GLY A 66 0.00 -2.07 12.04
N ILE A 67 1.28 -2.01 11.69
CA ILE A 67 1.76 -2.17 10.31
C ILE A 67 1.73 -3.66 10.00
N ASN A 68 1.01 -4.03 8.94
CA ASN A 68 0.95 -5.43 8.50
C ASN A 68 2.05 -5.72 7.50
N PHE A 69 2.14 -4.89 6.46
CA PHE A 69 3.19 -4.97 5.45
C PHE A 69 3.48 -3.61 4.84
N ARG A 70 4.50 -3.55 3.98
CA ARG A 70 4.77 -2.39 3.13
C ARG A 70 4.44 -2.67 1.68
N ALA A 71 3.92 -1.63 1.03
CA ALA A 71 3.56 -1.61 -0.39
C ALA A 71 4.10 -0.32 -1.01
N GLN A 72 3.72 -0.05 -2.26
CA GLN A 72 4.01 1.21 -2.94
C GLN A 72 2.79 2.14 -2.86
N GLY A 73 3.01 3.42 -2.57
CA GLY A 73 1.95 4.43 -2.50
C GLY A 73 1.52 4.95 -3.87
N ASN A 74 2.41 4.84 -4.86
CA ASN A 74 2.24 5.35 -6.21
C ASN A 74 2.51 4.25 -7.25
N PRO A 75 1.96 4.37 -8.47
CA PRO A 75 2.31 3.47 -9.55
C PRO A 75 3.80 3.62 -9.89
N GLY A 76 4.43 2.51 -10.21
CA GLY A 76 5.83 2.46 -10.64
C GLY A 76 6.13 1.20 -11.44
N GLN A 77 7.33 1.15 -12.01
CA GLN A 77 7.76 -0.03 -12.75
C GLN A 77 7.67 -1.29 -11.88
N GLY A 78 7.08 -2.35 -12.42
CA GLY A 78 6.95 -3.63 -11.72
C GLY A 78 5.96 -3.59 -10.55
N THR A 79 4.98 -2.68 -10.56
CA THR A 79 3.89 -2.64 -9.57
C THR A 79 2.52 -2.90 -10.22
N LYS A 80 1.55 -3.30 -9.40
CA LYS A 80 0.16 -3.53 -9.79
C LYS A 80 -0.76 -2.88 -8.76
N ALA A 81 -1.78 -2.15 -9.21
CA ALA A 81 -2.78 -1.55 -8.33
C ALA A 81 -3.58 -2.64 -7.61
N ILE A 82 -3.82 -2.44 -6.32
CA ILE A 82 -4.76 -3.22 -5.52
C ILE A 82 -5.96 -2.33 -5.21
N LEU A 83 -7.09 -2.68 -5.81
CA LEU A 83 -8.38 -2.02 -5.64
C LEU A 83 -9.04 -2.51 -4.36
N ARG A 84 -9.67 -1.59 -3.63
CA ARG A 84 -10.57 -1.91 -2.52
C ARG A 84 -12.01 -1.69 -2.95
N VAL A 85 -12.84 -2.70 -2.75
CA VAL A 85 -14.28 -2.64 -3.02
C VAL A 85 -15.05 -3.04 -1.77
N TYR A 86 -16.12 -2.31 -1.47
CA TYR A 86 -16.90 -2.46 -0.24
C TYR A 86 -18.30 -2.99 -0.52
N ASN A 87 -18.74 -4.01 0.20
CA ASN A 87 -20.08 -4.54 0.13
C ASN A 87 -20.96 -3.91 1.23
N PRO A 88 -21.89 -3.00 0.90
CA PRO A 88 -22.75 -2.35 1.90
C PRO A 88 -23.76 -3.31 2.56
N ARG A 89 -23.98 -4.50 2.01
CA ARG A 89 -24.89 -5.50 2.61
C ARG A 89 -24.20 -6.34 3.68
N SER A 90 -22.92 -6.66 3.50
CA SER A 90 -22.15 -7.48 4.44
C SER A 90 -21.21 -6.69 5.35
N GLY A 91 -20.85 -5.48 4.96
CA GLY A 91 -19.78 -4.72 5.61
C GLY A 91 -18.37 -5.12 5.15
N GLU A 92 -18.24 -6.05 4.21
CA GLU A 92 -16.95 -6.58 3.76
C GLU A 92 -16.19 -5.63 2.82
N HIS A 93 -14.89 -5.48 3.04
CA HIS A 93 -13.94 -4.95 2.08
C HIS A 93 -13.16 -6.08 1.42
N LEU A 94 -13.22 -6.13 0.09
CA LEU A 94 -12.40 -7.03 -0.72
C LEU A 94 -11.28 -6.25 -1.41
N TYR A 95 -10.10 -6.86 -1.46
CA TYR A 95 -8.91 -6.32 -2.10
C TYR A 95 -8.56 -7.17 -3.32
N THR A 96 -8.43 -6.53 -4.47
CA THR A 96 -8.17 -7.25 -5.72
C THR A 96 -7.25 -6.50 -6.66
N SER A 97 -6.43 -7.25 -7.36
CA SER A 97 -5.65 -6.74 -8.49
C SER A 97 -6.33 -7.01 -9.83
N ASP A 98 -7.50 -7.66 -9.83
CA ASP A 98 -8.29 -7.93 -11.02
C ASP A 98 -9.32 -6.81 -11.23
N ASN A 99 -9.09 -6.00 -12.26
CA ASN A 99 -10.02 -4.93 -12.63
C ASN A 99 -11.39 -5.48 -13.04
N TYR A 100 -11.45 -6.69 -13.62
CA TYR A 100 -12.71 -7.30 -14.01
C TYR A 100 -13.53 -7.73 -12.78
N GLU A 101 -12.89 -8.33 -11.76
CA GLU A 101 -13.54 -8.66 -10.49
C GLU A 101 -14.13 -7.40 -9.85
N ALA A 102 -13.32 -6.33 -9.72
CA ALA A 102 -13.80 -5.06 -9.18
C ALA A 102 -14.95 -4.46 -9.99
N GLN A 103 -14.89 -4.51 -11.33
CA GLN A 103 -15.94 -4.02 -12.20
C GLN A 103 -17.24 -4.82 -12.02
N VAL A 104 -17.19 -6.15 -12.01
CA VAL A 104 -18.38 -6.99 -11.83
C VAL A 104 -19.03 -6.72 -10.48
N LEU A 105 -18.24 -6.70 -9.40
CA LEU A 105 -18.76 -6.45 -8.06
C LEU A 105 -19.49 -5.10 -7.96
N THR A 106 -18.90 -4.07 -8.56
CA THR A 106 -19.39 -2.69 -8.44
C THR A 106 -20.55 -2.37 -9.39
N THR A 107 -20.57 -2.95 -10.59
CA THR A 107 -21.61 -2.67 -11.60
C THR A 107 -22.80 -3.63 -11.55
N LYS A 108 -22.60 -4.87 -11.09
CA LYS A 108 -23.63 -5.92 -11.11
C LYS A 108 -24.10 -6.35 -9.71
N ASN A 109 -23.23 -6.29 -8.70
CA ASN A 109 -23.52 -6.82 -7.37
C ASN A 109 -23.78 -5.74 -6.32
N GLY A 110 -23.74 -4.46 -6.70
CA GLY A 110 -24.05 -3.33 -5.82
C GLY A 110 -22.96 -2.99 -4.79
N TRP A 111 -21.73 -3.46 -5.01
CA TRP A 111 -20.59 -3.07 -4.20
C TRP A 111 -20.15 -1.65 -4.58
N ARG A 112 -19.44 -0.98 -3.67
CA ARG A 112 -18.88 0.35 -3.88
C ARG A 112 -17.40 0.22 -4.24
N ASN A 113 -16.98 0.93 -5.28
CA ASN A 113 -15.57 1.07 -5.59
C ASN A 113 -14.97 2.14 -4.67
N GLU A 114 -13.95 1.80 -3.89
CA GLU A 114 -13.24 2.74 -3.02
C GLU A 114 -11.88 3.16 -3.61
N GLY A 115 -11.56 2.67 -4.81
CA GLY A 115 -10.36 3.03 -5.56
C GLY A 115 -9.14 2.19 -5.19
N VAL A 116 -7.96 2.72 -5.51
CA VAL A 116 -6.69 2.06 -5.25
C VAL A 116 -6.33 2.22 -3.78
N ALA A 117 -6.21 1.11 -3.05
CA ALA A 117 -5.76 1.11 -1.66
C ALA A 117 -4.24 1.26 -1.54
N PHE A 118 -3.50 0.59 -2.43
CA PHE A 118 -2.04 0.62 -2.55
C PHE A 118 -1.61 -0.07 -3.84
N TYR A 119 -0.31 0.01 -4.16
CA TYR A 119 0.30 -0.68 -5.30
C TYR A 119 1.21 -1.80 -4.80
N SER A 120 0.90 -3.03 -5.16
CA SER A 120 1.71 -4.21 -4.86
C SER A 120 2.88 -4.33 -5.84
N GLN A 121 4.01 -4.88 -5.39
CA GLN A 121 5.06 -5.29 -6.31
C GLN A 121 4.59 -6.53 -7.08
N THR A 122 4.93 -6.60 -8.37
CA THR A 122 4.63 -7.78 -9.21
C THR A 122 5.41 -9.03 -8.78
N LYS A 123 6.53 -8.83 -8.07
CA LYS A 123 7.32 -9.88 -7.42
C LYS A 123 7.85 -9.35 -6.09
N SER A 124 7.70 -10.14 -5.02
CA SER A 124 8.36 -9.95 -3.72
C SER A 124 8.67 -11.33 -3.13
N THR A 125 9.49 -11.37 -2.09
CA THR A 125 9.77 -12.59 -1.31
C THR A 125 8.58 -13.05 -0.47
N LYS A 126 7.54 -12.22 -0.32
CA LYS A 126 6.39 -12.50 0.56
C LYS A 126 5.07 -12.33 -0.18
N ALA A 127 4.31 -13.42 -0.22
CA ALA A 127 2.99 -13.49 -0.80
C ALA A 127 1.92 -13.21 0.27
N VAL A 128 0.83 -12.57 -0.16
CA VAL A 128 -0.42 -12.47 0.61
C VAL A 128 -1.44 -13.41 -0.03
N TYR A 129 -1.92 -14.37 0.75
CA TYR A 129 -2.89 -15.38 0.34
C TYR A 129 -4.31 -14.88 0.58
N ARG A 130 -5.23 -15.15 -0.34
CA ARG A 130 -6.67 -14.90 -0.15
C ARG A 130 -7.43 -16.21 0.05
N LEU A 131 -8.34 -16.19 1.00
CA LEU A 131 -9.23 -17.28 1.32
C LEU A 131 -10.67 -16.78 1.39
N TYR A 132 -11.61 -17.60 0.95
CA TYR A 132 -13.05 -17.34 0.99
C TYR A 132 -13.74 -18.33 1.94
N ASN A 133 -14.59 -17.83 2.82
CA ASN A 133 -15.43 -18.64 3.70
C ASN A 133 -16.85 -18.80 3.13
N PRO A 134 -17.20 -19.95 2.53
CA PRO A 134 -18.55 -20.20 2.04
C PRO A 134 -19.59 -20.34 3.17
N ALA A 135 -19.16 -20.62 4.40
CA ALA A 135 -20.06 -20.79 5.55
C ALA A 135 -20.47 -19.46 6.20
N ALA A 136 -19.88 -18.33 5.80
CA ALA A 136 -20.15 -17.01 6.38
C ALA A 136 -21.47 -16.35 5.90
N GLY A 137 -22.43 -17.14 5.38
CA GLY A 137 -23.70 -16.65 4.85
C GLY A 137 -23.51 -15.85 3.55
N ILE A 138 -23.37 -14.52 3.67
CA ILE A 138 -23.10 -13.61 2.53
C ILE A 138 -21.66 -13.66 2.02
N GLY A 139 -20.85 -14.57 2.57
CA GLY A 139 -19.44 -14.75 2.23
C GLY A 139 -18.54 -13.82 3.04
N ALA A 140 -17.33 -14.29 3.33
CA ALA A 140 -16.27 -13.48 3.95
C ALA A 140 -14.92 -13.88 3.36
N HIS A 141 -14.13 -12.89 2.96
CA HIS A 141 -12.75 -13.07 2.54
C HIS A 141 -11.81 -12.76 3.70
N PHE A 142 -10.71 -13.51 3.72
CA PHE A 142 -9.60 -13.27 4.61
C PHE A 142 -8.31 -13.28 3.82
N THR A 143 -7.37 -12.43 4.23
CA THR A 143 -6.04 -12.37 3.62
C THR A 143 -4.97 -12.49 4.69
N THR A 144 -3.91 -13.25 4.38
CA THR A 144 -2.82 -13.49 5.31
C THR A 144 -1.49 -13.67 4.61
N MET A 145 -0.41 -13.22 5.26
CA MET A 145 0.97 -13.54 4.87
C MET A 145 1.47 -14.84 5.50
N ASP A 146 0.73 -15.42 6.44
CA ASP A 146 1.09 -16.66 7.11
C ASP A 146 0.58 -17.86 6.32
N ALA A 147 1.52 -18.60 5.73
CA ALA A 147 1.22 -19.83 4.99
C ALA A 147 0.63 -20.92 5.90
N TYR A 148 0.99 -20.95 7.18
CA TYR A 148 0.44 -21.88 8.16
C TYR A 148 -1.02 -21.54 8.46
N GLU A 149 -1.34 -20.27 8.76
CA GLU A 149 -2.73 -19.82 8.94
C GLU A 149 -3.60 -20.14 7.72
N LYS A 150 -3.10 -19.83 6.51
CA LYS A 150 -3.77 -20.20 5.26
C LYS A 150 -4.05 -21.71 5.17
N ASN A 151 -3.06 -22.56 5.49
CA ASN A 151 -3.23 -24.02 5.44
C ASN A 151 -4.26 -24.50 6.48
N ILE A 152 -4.25 -23.95 7.70
CA ILE A 152 -5.21 -24.29 8.75
C ILE A 152 -6.64 -23.88 8.34
N LEU A 153 -6.84 -22.67 7.84
CA LEU A 153 -8.16 -22.22 7.39
C LEU A 153 -8.68 -23.07 6.23
N ALA A 154 -7.80 -23.40 5.26
CA ALA A 154 -8.15 -24.28 4.15
C ALA A 154 -8.58 -25.68 4.64
N SER A 155 -7.89 -26.24 5.64
CA SER A 155 -8.28 -27.52 6.25
C SER A 155 -9.62 -27.47 6.99
N ARG A 156 -10.11 -26.27 7.34
CA ARG A 156 -11.37 -26.02 8.05
C ARG A 156 -12.50 -25.56 7.12
N GLY A 157 -12.38 -25.81 5.82
CA GLY A 157 -13.43 -25.56 4.84
C GLY A 157 -13.42 -24.18 4.19
N TRP A 158 -12.43 -23.33 4.48
CA TRP A 158 -12.20 -22.14 3.68
C TRP A 158 -11.63 -22.52 2.32
N LYS A 159 -12.02 -21.82 1.27
CA LYS A 159 -11.49 -22.00 -0.08
C LYS A 159 -10.26 -21.13 -0.25
N TYR A 160 -9.11 -21.73 -0.53
CA TYR A 160 -7.92 -20.98 -0.95
C TYR A 160 -8.10 -20.49 -2.39
N GLU A 161 -7.97 -19.18 -2.60
CA GLU A 161 -8.21 -18.54 -3.90
C GLU A 161 -6.93 -18.11 -4.61
N GLY A 162 -5.76 -18.35 -4.01
CA GLY A 162 -4.47 -18.02 -4.60
C GLY A 162 -3.73 -16.89 -3.87
N ILE A 163 -2.67 -16.42 -4.51
CA ILE A 163 -1.93 -15.23 -4.11
C ILE A 163 -2.71 -14.01 -4.59
N ALA A 164 -3.17 -13.18 -3.68
CA ALA A 164 -3.88 -11.96 -4.03
C ALA A 164 -2.92 -10.84 -4.44
N TRP A 165 -1.79 -10.72 -3.74
CA TRP A 165 -0.72 -9.78 -4.06
C TRP A 165 0.60 -10.15 -3.35
N TYR A 166 1.66 -9.41 -3.66
CA TYR A 166 2.96 -9.50 -2.98
C TYR A 166 3.24 -8.25 -2.16
N ALA A 167 3.94 -8.41 -1.04
CA ALA A 167 4.24 -7.30 -0.13
C ALA A 167 5.65 -7.42 0.46
N ALA A 168 6.14 -6.35 1.08
CA ALA A 168 7.37 -6.38 1.88
C ALA A 168 7.02 -6.60 3.36
N ASP A 169 7.62 -7.63 3.97
CA ASP A 169 7.33 -8.08 5.33
C ASP A 169 8.24 -7.34 6.35
N PRO A 170 7.69 -6.59 7.31
CA PRO A 170 8.45 -5.84 8.30
C PRO A 170 9.37 -6.73 9.15
N SER A 171 9.03 -8.01 9.32
CA SER A 171 9.86 -8.96 10.08
C SER A 171 11.15 -9.34 9.37
N THR A 172 11.25 -9.11 8.05
CA THR A 172 12.43 -9.41 7.24
C THR A 172 13.03 -8.19 6.55
N THR A 173 12.36 -7.04 6.64
CA THR A 173 12.81 -5.77 6.05
C THR A 173 13.94 -5.19 6.90
N THR A 174 15.13 -5.04 6.32
CA THR A 174 16.28 -4.44 7.00
C THR A 174 16.17 -2.91 7.05
N VAL A 175 16.44 -2.33 8.21
CA VAL A 175 16.49 -0.89 8.44
C VAL A 175 17.77 -0.47 9.17
N TYR A 176 18.10 0.81 9.06
CA TYR A 176 19.32 1.43 9.58
C TYR A 176 18.97 2.56 10.54
N VAL A 177 19.63 2.59 11.69
CA VAL A 177 19.43 3.58 12.75
C VAL A 177 20.79 4.21 13.08
N ALA A 178 20.85 5.54 13.18
CA ALA A 178 22.12 6.28 13.32
C ALA A 178 22.87 6.01 14.64
N GLY A 179 22.21 5.40 15.62
CA GLY A 179 22.71 5.12 16.97
C GLY A 179 21.56 4.91 17.95
N THR A 180 21.88 4.57 19.20
CA THR A 180 20.88 4.27 20.26
C THR A 180 19.96 5.44 20.60
N ASP A 181 20.42 6.67 20.39
CA ASP A 181 19.64 7.88 20.71
C ASP A 181 18.68 8.29 19.59
N SER A 182 18.81 7.68 18.41
CA SER A 182 17.94 7.97 17.28
C SER A 182 16.49 7.58 17.58
N LYS A 183 15.54 8.43 17.17
CA LYS A 183 14.10 8.12 17.19
C LYS A 183 13.56 7.71 15.83
N VAL A 184 14.45 7.63 14.83
CA VAL A 184 14.09 7.29 13.46
C VAL A 184 14.94 6.17 12.90
N TYR A 185 14.35 5.42 11.97
CA TYR A 185 15.03 4.43 11.14
C TYR A 185 14.92 4.81 9.66
N TRP A 186 15.81 4.23 8.85
CA TRP A 186 15.94 4.46 7.41
C TRP A 186 15.96 3.12 6.69
N TYR A 187 15.34 3.00 5.52
CA TYR A 187 15.42 1.78 4.70
C TYR A 187 16.72 1.71 3.90
N SER A 188 17.34 2.86 3.62
CA SER A 188 18.57 2.98 2.86
C SER A 188 19.69 3.51 3.75
N ARG A 189 20.73 2.70 3.94
CA ARG A 189 21.99 3.13 4.58
C ARG A 189 22.56 4.35 3.87
N LYS A 190 22.50 4.37 2.53
CA LYS A 190 23.00 5.50 1.73
C LYS A 190 22.21 6.77 2.05
N SER A 191 20.88 6.71 2.10
CA SER A 191 20.04 7.88 2.37
C SER A 191 20.29 8.43 3.78
N LEU A 192 20.49 7.56 4.77
CA LEU A 192 20.90 7.95 6.12
C LEU A 192 22.22 8.74 6.11
N LEU A 193 23.24 8.21 5.44
CA LEU A 193 24.56 8.86 5.35
C LEU A 193 24.50 10.19 4.59
N ASP A 194 23.84 10.20 3.42
CA ASP A 194 23.69 11.38 2.58
C ASP A 194 22.96 12.50 3.35
N TYR A 195 21.89 12.17 4.07
CA TYR A 195 21.13 13.16 4.84
C TYR A 195 21.96 13.73 6.00
N GLY A 196 22.69 12.87 6.74
CA GLY A 196 23.58 13.33 7.80
C GLY A 196 24.62 14.34 7.31
N ASN A 197 25.27 14.04 6.18
CA ASN A 197 26.21 14.97 5.54
C ASN A 197 25.53 16.27 5.11
N LYS A 198 24.34 16.18 4.49
CA LYS A 198 23.57 17.35 4.03
C LYS A 198 23.22 18.31 5.15
N VAL A 199 22.93 17.82 6.36
CA VAL A 199 22.54 18.65 7.51
C VAL A 199 23.72 19.04 8.42
N GLY A 200 24.96 18.77 8.00
CA GLY A 200 26.15 19.08 8.78
C GLY A 200 26.35 18.21 10.02
N ASN A 201 25.65 17.07 10.11
CA ASN A 201 25.81 16.07 11.18
C ASN A 201 26.11 14.68 10.58
N PRO A 202 27.33 14.45 10.07
CA PRO A 202 27.70 13.16 9.49
C PRO A 202 27.47 12.01 10.47
N VAL A 203 26.84 10.94 9.97
CA VAL A 203 26.55 9.75 10.78
C VAL A 203 27.82 8.92 10.94
N ASN A 204 28.21 8.64 12.19
CA ASN A 204 29.30 7.73 12.47
C ASN A 204 28.92 6.29 12.05
N GLN A 205 29.59 5.78 11.02
CA GLN A 205 29.24 4.49 10.42
C GLN A 205 29.41 3.29 11.37
N SER A 206 30.30 3.39 12.36
CA SER A 206 30.50 2.32 13.36
C SER A 206 29.39 2.27 14.40
N GLN A 207 28.58 3.33 14.52
CA GLN A 207 27.44 3.41 15.44
C GLN A 207 26.10 3.07 14.76
N ILE A 208 26.11 2.75 13.46
CA ILE A 208 24.89 2.39 12.74
C ILE A 208 24.39 1.04 13.24
N ILE A 209 23.19 1.05 13.80
CA ILE A 209 22.48 -0.17 14.20
C ILE A 209 21.67 -0.67 13.01
N VAL A 210 21.81 -1.96 12.71
CA VAL A 210 21.04 -2.67 11.67
C VAL A 210 20.06 -3.60 12.37
N MET A 211 18.78 -3.51 12.03
CA MET A 211 17.74 -4.34 12.62
C MET A 211 16.61 -4.57 11.61
N THR A 212 15.63 -5.41 11.97
CA THR A 212 14.39 -5.52 11.19
C THR A 212 13.51 -4.32 11.46
N GLU A 213 12.66 -3.97 10.49
CA GLU A 213 11.65 -2.92 10.68
C GLU A 213 10.76 -3.25 11.88
N GLN A 214 10.34 -4.50 12.02
CA GLN A 214 9.54 -4.93 13.17
C GLN A 214 10.25 -4.66 14.51
N ALA A 215 11.57 -4.91 14.59
CA ALA A 215 12.34 -4.61 15.79
C ALA A 215 12.42 -3.10 16.06
N ALA A 216 12.56 -2.28 15.01
CA ALA A 216 12.56 -0.82 15.13
C ALA A 216 11.21 -0.29 15.62
N LEU A 217 10.10 -0.83 15.08
CA LEU A 217 8.74 -0.47 15.50
C LEU A 217 8.46 -0.86 16.96
N ASN A 218 8.93 -2.03 17.40
CA ASN A 218 8.83 -2.47 18.79
C ASN A 218 9.61 -1.54 19.76
N GLN A 219 10.62 -0.83 19.26
CA GLN A 219 11.37 0.21 19.98
C GLN A 219 10.74 1.61 19.84
N ASN A 220 9.53 1.72 19.27
CA ASN A 220 8.84 2.98 18.97
C ASN A 220 9.64 3.93 18.04
N LEU A 221 10.55 3.40 17.24
CA LEU A 221 11.20 4.17 16.18
C LEU A 221 10.22 4.40 15.04
N ARG A 222 10.33 5.54 14.37
CA ARG A 222 9.53 5.86 13.18
C ARG A 222 10.39 5.95 11.94
N HIS A 223 9.83 5.64 10.77
CA HIS A 223 10.53 5.89 9.51
C HIS A 223 10.85 7.39 9.36
N SER A 224 12.05 7.70 8.89
CA SER A 224 12.46 9.07 8.57
C SER A 224 11.65 9.64 7.42
N SER A 225 11.05 10.83 7.59
CA SER A 225 10.35 11.56 6.51
C SER A 225 11.30 12.27 5.53
N LYS A 226 12.59 11.98 5.63
CA LYS A 226 13.67 12.60 4.85
C LYS A 226 14.31 11.63 3.84
N GLU A 227 13.83 10.38 3.85
CA GLU A 227 14.06 9.38 2.82
C GLU A 227 12.91 9.42 1.82
#